data_AF-A0AAU5IC97-F1
#
_entry.id   AF-A0AAU5IC97-F1
#
_cell.length_a   1.000
_cell.length_b   1.000
_cell.length_c   1.000
_cell.angle_alpha   90.00
_cell.angle_beta   90.00
_cell.angle_gamma   90.00
#
_symmetry.space_group_name_H-M   'P 1'
#
loop_
_entity.id
_entity.type
_entity.pdbx_description
1 polymer ?
#
loop_
_entity_poly.entity_id
_entity_poly.type
_entity_poly.pdbx_seq_one_letter_code
_entity_poly.pdbx_strand_id
1 'polypeptide(L)'
;MSKPARGLEAAGLVGRAGDPSDTRAVQLSLTDEGHPVTGRAVEVVHRLVNGTLAPLGALDGPDAEAFTQMLTALLDVPVPAVTEPSMKE
;
A
#
# COMPACT_ATOMS: atom_id res chain seq x y z
N MET A 1 -14.03 -2.49 5.12
CA MET A 1 -13.36 -2.89 3.87
C MET A 1 -13.26 -1.70 2.94
N SER A 2 -12.11 -1.46 2.31
CA SER A 2 -11.89 -0.30 1.44
C SER A 2 -12.58 -0.47 0.06
N LYS A 3 -12.80 0.63 -0.66
CA LYS A 3 -13.37 0.60 -2.03
C LYS A 3 -12.55 -0.27 -3.01
N PRO A 4 -11.20 -0.21 -3.04
CA PRO A 4 -10.40 -1.05 -3.92
C PRO A 4 -10.59 -2.55 -3.64
N ALA A 5 -10.62 -2.94 -2.37
CA ALA A 5 -10.76 -4.35 -1.99
C ALA A 5 -12.10 -4.94 -2.49
N ARG A 6 -13.20 -4.19 -2.40
CA ARG A 6 -14.50 -4.62 -2.94
C ARG A 6 -14.48 -4.78 -4.47
N GLY A 7 -13.74 -3.93 -5.17
CA GLY A 7 -13.56 -4.04 -6.62
C GLY A 7 -12.79 -5.30 -7.02
N LEU A 8 -11.73 -5.62 -6.28
CA LEU A 8 -10.93 -6.83 -6.51
C LEU A 8 -11.70 -8.12 -6.20
N GLU A 9 -12.53 -8.11 -5.15
CA GLU A 9 -13.43 -9.22 -4.83
C GLU A 9 -14.49 -9.41 -5.92
N ALA A 10 -15.14 -8.34 -6.37
CA ALA A 10 -16.12 -8.38 -7.46
C ALA A 10 -15.52 -8.86 -8.80
N ALA A 11 -14.21 -8.64 -9.00
CA ALA A 11 -13.46 -9.11 -10.16
C ALA A 11 -12.93 -10.56 -10.00
N GLY A 12 -13.19 -11.22 -8.88
CA GLY A 12 -12.74 -12.60 -8.64
C GLY A 12 -11.24 -12.75 -8.32
N LEU A 13 -10.50 -11.64 -8.13
CA LEU A 13 -9.06 -11.66 -7.90
C LEU A 13 -8.68 -11.85 -6.43
N VAL A 14 -9.60 -11.52 -5.52
CA VAL A 14 -9.44 -11.67 -4.08
C VAL A 14 -10.63 -12.43 -3.50
N GLY A 15 -10.33 -13.45 -2.70
CA GLY A 15 -11.30 -14.18 -1.89
C GLY A 15 -11.44 -13.58 -0.50
N ARG A 16 -12.57 -13.87 0.15
CA ARG A 16 -12.90 -13.39 1.49
C ARG A 16 -13.28 -14.54 2.41
N ALA A 17 -12.66 -14.61 3.58
CA ALA A 17 -12.99 -15.56 4.64
C ALA A 17 -13.14 -14.85 5.99
N GLY A 18 -13.96 -15.39 6.89
CA GLY A 18 -14.00 -14.93 8.28
C GLY A 18 -12.71 -15.34 9.00
N ASP A 19 -12.18 -14.50 9.87
CA ASP A 19 -11.01 -14.85 10.66
C ASP A 19 -11.41 -15.82 11.81
N PRO A 20 -10.72 -16.97 11.96
CA PRO A 20 -11.06 -17.94 13.01
C PRO A 20 -10.72 -17.46 14.43
N SER A 21 -9.89 -16.42 14.57
CA SER A 21 -9.40 -15.87 15.84
C SER A 21 -10.12 -14.60 16.28
N ASP A 22 -10.70 -13.83 15.34
CA ASP A 22 -11.55 -12.66 15.64
C ASP A 22 -12.75 -12.62 14.69
N THR A 23 -13.96 -12.82 15.23
CA THR A 23 -15.21 -12.83 14.45
C THR A 23 -15.53 -11.49 13.78
N ARG A 24 -14.88 -10.40 14.20
CA ARG A 24 -15.02 -9.07 13.59
C ARG A 24 -14.00 -8.84 12.46
N ALA A 25 -12.99 -9.69 12.35
CA ALA A 25 -11.97 -9.61 11.32
C ALA A 25 -12.36 -10.43 10.08
N VAL A 26 -11.77 -10.02 8.96
CA VAL A 26 -11.98 -10.63 7.65
C VAL A 26 -10.61 -10.84 7.03
N GLN A 27 -10.33 -12.07 6.61
CA GLN A 27 -9.13 -12.41 5.87
C GLN A 27 -9.40 -12.25 4.37
N LEU A 28 -8.46 -11.59 3.69
CA LEU A 28 -8.43 -11.48 2.25
C LEU A 28 -7.24 -12.26 1.73
N SER A 29 -7.48 -13.09 0.71
CA SER A 29 -6.44 -13.89 0.06
C SER A 29 -6.54 -13.71 -1.45
N LEU A 30 -5.41 -13.78 -2.15
CA LEU A 30 -5.45 -13.88 -3.61
C LEU A 30 -6.13 -15.20 -3.99
N THR A 31 -6.96 -15.16 -5.02
CA THR A 31 -7.50 -16.37 -5.66
C THR A 31 -6.46 -16.97 -6.59
N ASP A 32 -6.70 -18.19 -7.10
CA ASP A 32 -5.84 -18.81 -8.11
C ASP A 32 -5.68 -17.92 -9.37
N GLU A 33 -6.73 -17.18 -9.74
CA GLU A 33 -6.68 -16.18 -10.81
C GLU A 33 -5.96 -14.89 -10.37
N GLY A 34 -6.14 -14.48 -9.11
CA GLY A 34 -5.49 -13.29 -8.53
C GLY A 34 -3.97 -13.36 -8.56
N HIS A 35 -3.37 -14.50 -8.22
CA HIS A 35 -1.91 -14.67 -8.17
C HIS A 35 -1.18 -14.24 -9.46
N PRO A 36 -1.49 -14.79 -10.65
CA PRO A 36 -0.82 -14.39 -11.88
C PRO A 36 -1.14 -12.96 -12.30
N VAL A 37 -2.33 -12.43 -11.98
CA VAL A 37 -2.68 -11.03 -12.27
C VAL A 37 -1.85 -10.07 -11.41
N THR A 38 -1.72 -10.36 -10.12
CA THR A 38 -0.87 -9.59 -9.21
C THR A 38 0.60 -9.62 -9.65
N GLY A 39 1.12 -10.77 -10.09
CA GLY A 39 2.48 -10.85 -10.63
C GLY A 39 2.71 -9.87 -11.79
N ARG A 40 1.81 -9.83 -12.77
CA ARG A 40 1.89 -8.86 -13.89
C ARG A 40 1.74 -7.42 -13.41
N ALA A 41 0.87 -7.17 -12.45
CA ALA A 41 0.68 -5.82 -11.89
C ALA A 41 1.96 -5.32 -11.20
N VAL A 42 2.65 -6.19 -10.45
CA VAL A 42 3.94 -5.87 -9.80
C VAL A 42 4.98 -5.46 -10.84
N GLU A 43 5.10 -6.19 -11.95
CA GLU A 43 6.03 -5.84 -13.04
C GLU A 43 5.74 -4.46 -13.64
N VAL A 44 4.46 -4.14 -13.85
CA VAL A 44 4.04 -2.82 -14.37
C VAL A 44 4.40 -1.72 -13.38
N VAL A 45 4.07 -1.89 -12.10
CA VAL A 45 4.39 -0.92 -11.05
C VAL A 45 5.90 -0.73 -10.92
N HIS A 46 6.68 -1.82 -10.90
CA HIS A 46 8.13 -1.75 -10.84
C HIS A 46 8.70 -0.95 -12.01
N ARG A 47 8.21 -1.18 -13.24
CA ARG A 47 8.66 -0.42 -14.41
C ARG A 47 8.34 1.07 -14.29
N LEU A 48 7.15 1.42 -13.82
CA LEU A 48 6.74 2.81 -13.63
C LEU A 48 7.61 3.49 -12.57
N VAL A 49 7.77 2.85 -11.41
CA VAL A 49 8.60 3.36 -10.31
C VAL A 49 10.05 3.51 -10.74
N ASN A 50 10.60 2.51 -11.45
CA ASN A 50 11.97 2.56 -11.96
C ASN A 50 12.17 3.74 -12.92
N GLY A 51 11.19 4.04 -13.78
CA GLY A 51 11.21 5.21 -14.65
C GLY A 51 11.12 6.53 -13.87
N THR A 52 10.25 6.60 -12.86
CA THR A 52 10.12 7.78 -11.98
C THR A 52 11.40 8.07 -11.21
N LEU A 53 12.09 7.02 -10.73
CA LEU A 53 13.33 7.13 -9.97
C LEU A 53 14.58 7.16 -10.84
N ALA A 54 14.45 7.13 -12.18
CA ALA A 54 15.61 7.14 -13.07
C ALA A 54 16.60 8.30 -12.80
N PRO A 55 16.17 9.54 -12.45
CA PRO A 55 17.09 10.62 -12.06
C PRO A 55 17.90 10.35 -10.79
N LEU A 56 17.49 9.38 -9.97
CA LEU A 56 18.14 8.96 -8.72
C LEU A 56 18.86 7.61 -8.85
N GLY A 57 19.15 7.18 -10.09
CA GLY A 57 19.78 5.88 -10.33
C GLY A 57 18.79 4.71 -10.40
N ALA A 58 17.50 4.99 -10.62
CA ALA A 58 16.43 3.99 -10.67
C ALA A 58 16.22 3.28 -9.32
N LEU A 59 15.44 2.20 -9.26
CA LEU A 59 15.01 1.61 -7.98
C LEU A 59 16.18 1.09 -7.12
N ASP A 60 17.25 0.60 -7.78
CA ASP A 60 18.42 0.01 -7.13
C ASP A 60 19.58 1.01 -6.96
N GLY A 61 19.34 2.30 -7.26
CA GLY A 61 20.34 3.35 -7.17
C GLY A 61 20.59 3.79 -5.72
N PRO A 62 21.82 4.17 -5.36
CA PRO A 62 22.15 4.60 -4.00
C PRO A 62 21.38 5.87 -3.58
N ASP A 63 21.09 6.77 -4.53
CA ASP A 63 20.32 7.99 -4.23
C ASP A 63 18.82 7.69 -4.03
N ALA A 64 18.28 6.71 -4.76
CA ALA A 64 16.91 6.23 -4.54
C ALA A 64 16.78 5.53 -3.18
N GLU A 65 17.78 4.75 -2.77
CA GLU A 65 17.84 4.14 -1.45
C GLU A 65 17.86 5.19 -0.33
N ALA A 66 18.76 6.19 -0.43
CA ALA A 66 18.85 7.29 0.52
C ALA A 66 17.53 8.08 0.60
N PHE A 67 16.88 8.32 -0.55
CA PHE A 67 15.58 8.97 -0.61
C PHE A 67 14.48 8.15 0.10
N THR A 68 14.43 6.83 -0.12
CA THR A 68 13.49 5.95 0.58
C THR A 68 13.73 5.97 2.09
N GLN A 69 14.99 5.88 2.55
CA GLN A 69 15.31 5.96 3.98
C GLN A 69 14.82 7.27 4.60
N MET A 70 15.01 8.40 3.91
CA MET A 70 14.54 9.71 4.37
C MET A 70 13.00 9.75 4.46
N LEU A 71 12.29 9.28 3.43
CA LEU A 71 10.82 9.24 3.46
C LEU A 71 10.29 8.33 4.57
N THR A 72 10.91 7.17 4.78
CA THR A 72 10.55 6.26 5.88
C THR A 72 10.74 6.94 7.23
N ALA A 73 11.86 7.64 7.44
CA ALA A 73 12.10 8.39 8.68
C ALA A 73 11.05 9.49 8.89
N LEU A 74 10.62 10.18 7.83
CA LEU A 74 9.57 11.20 7.91
C LEU A 74 8.19 10.60 8.20
N LEU A 75 7.87 9.42 7.66
CA LEU A 75 6.60 8.72 7.90
C LEU A 75 6.49 8.15 9.33
N ASP A 76 7.63 7.87 9.97
CA ASP A 76 7.68 7.37 11.35
C ASP A 76 7.48 8.49 12.39
N VAL A 77 7.50 9.76 11.96
CA VAL A 77 7.21 10.89 12.86
C VAL A 77 5.73 10.82 13.30
N PRO A 78 5.46 10.78 14.62
CA PRO A 78 4.08 10.75 15.12
C PRO A 78 3.30 11.98 14.67
N VAL A 79 2.09 11.78 14.14
CA VAL A 79 1.20 12.88 13.79
C VAL A 79 0.70 13.54 15.08
N PRO A 80 1.04 14.82 15.35
CA PRO A 80 0.55 15.49 16.54
C PRO A 80 -0.96 15.67 16.46
N ALA A 81 -1.65 15.52 17.60
CA ALA A 81 -3.06 15.82 17.69
C ALA A 81 -3.26 17.32 17.40
N VAL A 82 -3.97 17.63 16.32
CA VAL A 82 -4.42 18.99 16.04
C VAL A 82 -5.55 19.28 17.04
N THR A 83 -5.22 19.89 18.17
CA THR A 83 -6.23 20.46 19.06
C THR A 83 -6.74 21.71 18.38
N GLU A 84 -7.99 21.69 17.89
CA GLU A 84 -8.65 22.91 17.42
C GLU A 84 -8.56 23.98 18.52
N PRO A 85 -8.14 25.21 18.21
CA PRO A 85 -8.12 26.27 19.21
C PRO A 85 -9.56 26.48 19.69
N SER A 86 -9.79 26.21 20.97
CA SER A 86 -11.05 26.48 21.65
C SER A 86 -11.39 27.96 21.44
N MET A 87 -12.30 28.22 20.50
CA MET A 87 -12.93 29.52 20.33
C MET A 87 -13.84 29.69 21.54
N LYS A 88 -13.32 30.37 22.57
CA LYS A 88 -14.10 30.79 23.73
C LYS A 88 -14.88 32.05 23.33
N GLU A 89 -16.20 31.97 23.43
CA GLU A 89 -17.14 33.11 23.46
C GLU A 89 -16.90 34.00 24.68
#